data_AF-A0A4Y2ESX6-F1
#
_entry.id   AF-A0A4Y2ESX6-F1
#
_cell.length_a   1.000
_cell.length_b   1.000
_cell.length_c   1.000
_cell.angle_alpha   90.00
_cell.angle_beta   90.00
_cell.angle_gamma   90.00
#
_symmetry.space_group_name_H-M   'P 1'
#
loop_
_entity.id
_entity.type
_entity.pdbx_description
1 polymer ?
#
loop_
_entity_poly.entity_id
_entity_poly.type
_entity_poly.pdbx_seq_one_letter_code
_entity_poly.pdbx_strand_id
1 'polypeptide(L)'
;MAYRVVTSLFFLKRKKFFVFENVSHKATLIQIQRIPLLGITKTYRTVSNEAVQVLAGCPPLGIRAIMEKYTLDEAQLRKTKMEAEGLWNFDYQSRIPPWKVKRVKWQFYVYSMKGNDIFTDGSKIDEKVGVAFVYFLDGVEIENRQFRLSDGASVFTAEIMAVRVAIAYSHEKNLSEVRIISDSRSALMALNPLGERRQMINAIKESVNNNIELCWVRAHQGQFGKERAAELAKEATARDTTDYKFNKSCVQLKNDVKKQILIKW
;
A
#
# COMPACT_ATOMS: atom_id res chain seq x y z
N MET A 1 -24.05 1.46 -43.43
CA MET A 1 -23.92 0.63 -42.22
C MET A 1 -22.65 1.06 -41.49
N ALA A 2 -22.75 1.86 -40.44
CA ALA A 2 -21.61 2.21 -39.59
C ALA A 2 -21.58 1.25 -38.41
N TYR A 3 -20.56 0.39 -38.36
CA TYR A 3 -20.36 -0.57 -37.27
C TYR A 3 -20.12 0.20 -35.97
N ARG A 4 -21.04 0.06 -35.00
CA ARG A 4 -20.90 0.61 -33.65
C ARG A 4 -20.00 -0.31 -32.83
N VAL A 5 -18.76 0.09 -32.58
CA VAL A 5 -17.89 -0.61 -31.64
C VAL A 5 -18.32 -0.26 -30.21
N VAL A 6 -18.91 -1.23 -29.52
CA VAL A 6 -19.25 -1.14 -28.08
C VAL A 6 -17.96 -1.34 -27.29
N THR A 7 -17.52 -0.33 -26.53
CA THR A 7 -16.24 -0.41 -25.80
C THR A 7 -16.36 -0.70 -24.30
N SER A 8 -17.53 -0.56 -23.64
CA SER A 8 -17.83 -1.14 -22.29
C SER A 8 -19.19 -0.73 -21.69
N LEU A 9 -19.73 -1.56 -20.78
CA LEU A 9 -20.99 -1.39 -20.04
C LEU A 9 -20.73 -1.02 -18.58
N PHE A 10 -21.46 -0.03 -18.02
CA PHE A 10 -21.43 0.27 -16.58
C PHE A 10 -22.84 0.32 -15.97
N PHE A 11 -22.96 0.00 -14.68
CA PHE A 11 -24.20 0.06 -13.92
C PHE A 11 -24.14 1.17 -12.87
N LEU A 12 -25.10 2.10 -12.91
CA LEU A 12 -25.37 3.05 -11.82
C LEU A 12 -26.83 2.85 -11.37
N LYS A 13 -27.03 2.48 -10.09
CA LYS A 13 -28.37 2.21 -9.51
C LYS A 13 -29.25 1.28 -10.37
N ARG A 14 -28.70 0.13 -10.81
CA ARG A 14 -29.36 -0.86 -11.69
C ARG A 14 -29.73 -0.38 -13.10
N LYS A 15 -29.33 0.83 -13.53
CA LYS A 15 -29.47 1.28 -14.92
C LYS A 15 -28.15 1.12 -15.70
N LYS A 16 -28.26 0.61 -16.93
CA LYS A 16 -27.14 0.44 -17.88
C LYS A 16 -26.77 1.80 -18.48
N PHE A 17 -25.50 2.17 -18.39
CA PHE A 17 -24.92 3.32 -19.07
C PHE A 17 -23.85 2.83 -20.06
N PHE A 18 -23.93 3.32 -21.29
CA PHE A 18 -22.93 3.06 -22.32
C PHE A 18 -21.99 4.25 -22.42
N VAL A 19 -20.68 4.02 -22.28
CA VAL A 19 -19.68 5.04 -22.61
C VAL A 19 -19.38 4.89 -24.08
N PHE A 20 -19.92 5.80 -24.90
CA PHE A 20 -19.47 5.96 -26.28
C PHE A 20 -18.59 7.22 -26.34
N GLU A 21 -17.50 7.18 -27.10
CA GLU A 21 -16.81 8.37 -27.60
C GLU A 21 -17.70 9.11 -28.64
N ASN A 22 -18.91 9.45 -28.24
CA ASN A 22 -19.89 10.09 -29.10
C ASN A 22 -20.17 11.47 -28.52
N VAL A 23 -20.05 12.51 -29.36
CA VAL A 23 -20.17 13.92 -28.97
C VAL A 23 -21.48 14.18 -28.21
N SER A 24 -22.56 13.49 -28.60
CA SER A 24 -23.86 13.51 -27.93
C SER A 24 -23.80 13.10 -26.45
N HIS A 25 -23.05 12.05 -26.09
CA HIS A 25 -22.95 11.60 -24.68
C HIS A 25 -22.11 12.54 -23.82
N LYS A 26 -21.11 13.22 -24.40
CA LYS A 26 -20.34 14.25 -23.68
C LYS A 26 -21.24 15.41 -23.25
N ALA A 27 -22.10 15.89 -24.14
CA ALA A 27 -23.05 16.97 -23.84
C ALA A 27 -24.03 16.58 -22.71
N THR A 28 -24.57 15.36 -22.76
CA THR A 28 -25.47 14.85 -21.72
C THR A 28 -24.79 14.75 -20.35
N LEU A 29 -23.54 14.27 -20.29
CA LEU A 29 -22.78 14.18 -19.05
C LEU A 29 -22.52 15.56 -18.43
N ILE A 30 -22.24 16.56 -19.26
CA ILE A 30 -22.07 17.95 -18.82
C ILE A 30 -23.38 18.50 -18.24
N GLN A 31 -24.52 18.26 -18.90
CA GLN A 31 -25.83 18.70 -18.39
C GLN A 31 -26.17 18.06 -17.04
N ILE A 32 -25.95 16.74 -16.90
CA ILE A 32 -26.18 16.01 -15.65
C ILE A 32 -25.29 16.56 -14.53
N GLN A 33 -24.02 16.83 -14.83
CA GLN A 33 -23.07 17.35 -13.84
C GLN A 33 -23.37 18.80 -13.45
N ARG A 34 -23.84 19.64 -14.39
CA ARG A 34 -24.07 21.07 -14.14
C ARG A 34 -25.07 21.31 -13.00
N ILE A 35 -26.15 20.52 -12.93
CA ILE A 35 -27.23 20.69 -11.95
C ILE A 35 -26.70 20.70 -10.50
N PRO A 36 -25.99 19.67 -10.02
CA PRO A 36 -25.42 19.70 -8.67
C PRO A 36 -24.30 20.74 -8.50
N LEU A 37 -23.50 21.04 -9.54
CA LEU A 37 -22.44 22.03 -9.44
C LEU A 37 -22.97 23.44 -9.20
N LEU A 38 -24.07 23.83 -9.85
CA LEU A 38 -24.73 25.12 -9.59
C LEU A 38 -25.28 25.22 -8.16
N GLY A 39 -25.70 24.08 -7.57
CA GLY A 39 -26.08 24.00 -6.17
C GLY A 39 -24.91 24.23 -5.21
N ILE A 40 -23.72 23.76 -5.56
CA ILE A 40 -22.47 23.95 -4.79
C ILE A 40 -21.99 25.40 -4.90
N THR A 41 -21.90 25.93 -6.12
CA THR A 41 -21.33 27.26 -6.38
C THR A 41 -22.31 28.40 -6.08
N LYS A 42 -23.62 28.12 -5.99
CA LYS A 42 -24.75 29.01 -5.62
C LYS A 42 -24.87 30.32 -6.40
N THR A 43 -23.93 31.24 -6.21
CA THR A 43 -23.88 32.58 -6.79
C THR A 43 -23.48 32.56 -8.26
N TYR A 44 -22.68 31.58 -8.68
CA TYR A 44 -22.19 31.45 -10.06
C TYR A 44 -23.17 30.67 -10.95
N ARG A 45 -24.38 31.22 -11.19
CA ARG A 45 -25.44 30.51 -11.94
C ARG A 45 -25.30 30.56 -13.47
N THR A 46 -24.70 31.64 -13.97
CA THR A 46 -24.63 31.97 -15.41
C THR A 46 -23.28 31.67 -16.05
N VAL A 47 -22.33 31.12 -15.29
CA VAL A 47 -20.98 30.81 -15.80
C VAL A 47 -20.98 29.62 -16.76
N SER A 48 -19.96 29.54 -17.62
CA SER A 48 -19.76 28.42 -18.55
C SER A 48 -19.62 27.08 -17.81
N ASN A 49 -19.79 25.97 -18.53
CA ASN A 49 -19.67 24.63 -17.95
C ASN A 49 -18.26 24.34 -17.42
N GLU A 50 -17.23 24.84 -18.11
CA GLU A 50 -15.85 24.71 -17.68
C GLU A 50 -15.59 25.57 -16.43
N ALA A 51 -16.08 26.81 -16.42
CA ALA A 51 -15.92 27.70 -15.28
C ALA A 51 -16.61 27.15 -14.02
N VAL A 52 -17.82 26.59 -14.12
CA VAL A 52 -18.50 26.01 -12.94
C VAL A 52 -17.77 24.78 -12.39
N GLN A 53 -17.13 23.98 -13.25
CA GLN A 53 -16.31 22.83 -12.85
C GLN A 53 -15.08 23.26 -12.07
N VAL A 54 -14.38 24.29 -12.55
CA VAL A 54 -13.21 24.86 -11.87
C VAL A 54 -13.60 25.49 -10.53
N LEU A 55 -14.65 26.31 -10.51
CA LEU A 55 -15.14 26.97 -9.29
C LEU A 55 -15.59 25.97 -8.22
N ALA A 56 -16.15 24.83 -8.63
CA ALA A 56 -16.55 23.77 -7.72
C ALA A 56 -15.41 22.79 -7.36
N GLY A 57 -14.21 22.93 -7.96
CA GLY A 57 -13.11 21.98 -7.81
C GLY A 57 -13.45 20.56 -8.28
N CYS A 58 -14.37 20.43 -9.25
CA CYS A 58 -14.94 19.16 -9.68
C CYS A 58 -14.63 18.89 -11.15
N PRO A 59 -13.76 17.91 -11.47
CA PRO A 59 -13.40 17.61 -12.85
C PRO A 59 -14.60 17.08 -13.66
N PRO A 60 -14.58 17.21 -14.99
CA PRO A 60 -15.63 16.70 -15.88
C PRO A 60 -15.96 15.22 -15.65
N LEU A 61 -17.27 14.91 -15.59
CA LEU A 61 -17.75 13.54 -15.32
C LEU A 61 -17.26 12.51 -16.35
N GLY A 62 -17.10 12.93 -17.61
CA GLY A 62 -16.53 12.09 -18.68
C GLY A 62 -15.09 11.66 -18.40
N ILE A 63 -14.24 12.58 -17.94
CA ILE A 63 -12.85 12.27 -17.55
C ILE A 63 -12.86 11.30 -16.37
N ARG A 64 -13.72 11.55 -15.36
CA ARG A 64 -13.85 10.68 -14.20
C ARG A 64 -14.31 9.26 -14.55
N ALA A 65 -15.25 9.11 -15.49
CA ALA A 65 -15.73 7.82 -15.95
C ALA A 65 -14.65 7.00 -16.69
N ILE A 66 -13.86 7.66 -17.55
CA ILE A 66 -12.72 7.03 -18.23
C ILE A 66 -11.71 6.50 -17.21
N MET A 67 -11.46 7.29 -16.16
CA MET A 67 -10.48 6.95 -15.13
C MET A 67 -10.96 5.84 -14.20
N GLU A 68 -12.25 5.80 -13.89
CA GLU A 68 -12.85 4.68 -13.15
C GLU A 68 -12.70 3.37 -13.94
N LYS A 69 -12.92 3.42 -15.25
CA LYS A 69 -12.66 2.26 -16.13
C LYS A 69 -11.19 1.83 -16.07
N TYR A 70 -10.25 2.77 -16.21
CA TYR A 70 -8.83 2.49 -16.10
C TYR A 70 -8.48 1.80 -14.76
N THR A 71 -9.08 2.23 -13.64
CA THR A 71 -8.86 1.56 -12.35
C THR A 71 -9.38 0.13 -12.28
N LEU A 72 -10.51 -0.16 -12.93
CA LEU A 72 -11.06 -1.52 -13.00
C LEU A 72 -10.19 -2.42 -13.89
N ASP A 73 -9.74 -1.90 -15.03
CA ASP A 73 -8.87 -2.62 -15.95
C ASP A 73 -7.52 -2.95 -15.27
N GLU A 74 -6.93 -1.98 -14.55
CA GLU A 74 -5.74 -2.19 -13.71
C GLU A 74 -5.98 -3.21 -12.59
N ALA A 75 -7.14 -3.18 -11.93
CA ALA A 75 -7.47 -4.15 -10.89
C ALA A 75 -7.56 -5.59 -11.45
N GLN A 76 -8.09 -5.75 -12.66
CA GLN A 76 -8.14 -7.03 -13.35
C GLN A 76 -6.74 -7.50 -13.75
N LEU A 77 -5.92 -6.60 -14.32
CA LEU A 77 -4.54 -6.88 -14.72
C LEU A 77 -3.68 -7.35 -13.54
N ARG A 78 -3.85 -6.76 -12.35
CA ARG A 78 -3.14 -7.17 -11.13
C ARG A 78 -3.41 -8.63 -10.77
N LYS A 79 -4.64 -9.09 -10.94
CA LYS A 79 -5.00 -10.48 -10.65
C LYS A 79 -4.29 -11.43 -11.60
N THR A 80 -4.26 -11.10 -12.89
CA THR A 80 -3.58 -11.89 -13.93
C THR A 80 -2.05 -11.88 -13.78
N LYS A 81 -1.46 -10.71 -13.45
CA LYS A 81 -0.01 -10.59 -13.24
C LYS A 81 0.50 -11.30 -11.99
N MET A 82 -0.30 -11.37 -10.93
CA MET A 82 0.04 -12.21 -9.77
C MET A 82 0.23 -13.68 -10.17
N GLU A 83 -0.63 -14.19 -11.05
CA GLU A 83 -0.61 -15.58 -11.51
C GLU A 83 0.56 -15.87 -12.46
N ALA A 84 0.97 -14.88 -13.28
CA ALA A 84 1.98 -15.06 -14.32
C ALA A 84 3.41 -14.66 -13.92
N GLU A 85 3.59 -13.60 -13.11
CA GLU A 85 4.90 -12.97 -12.88
C GLU A 85 5.42 -13.11 -11.44
N GLY A 86 4.68 -13.77 -10.55
CA GLY A 86 5.08 -13.98 -9.15
C GLY A 86 5.17 -12.68 -8.32
N LEU A 87 4.46 -11.64 -8.74
CA LEU A 87 4.42 -10.33 -8.07
C LEU A 87 3.69 -10.40 -6.72
N TRP A 88 4.26 -9.75 -5.71
CA TRP A 88 3.61 -9.59 -4.42
C TRP A 88 2.51 -8.53 -4.50
N ASN A 89 1.36 -8.79 -3.89
CA ASN A 89 0.28 -7.82 -3.78
C ASN A 89 -0.07 -7.57 -2.33
N PHE A 90 0.41 -6.43 -1.82
CA PHE A 90 0.18 -6.03 -0.43
C PHE A 90 -1.30 -5.80 -0.10
N ASP A 91 -2.08 -5.34 -1.08
CA ASP A 91 -3.49 -5.01 -0.91
C ASP A 91 -4.42 -6.20 -1.20
N TYR A 92 -3.87 -7.37 -1.55
CA TYR A 92 -4.69 -8.54 -1.85
C TYR A 92 -5.41 -9.03 -0.60
N GLN A 93 -6.75 -9.03 -0.70
CA GLN A 93 -7.63 -9.42 0.39
C GLN A 93 -8.35 -10.72 0.05
N SER A 94 -8.45 -11.61 1.04
CA SER A 94 -9.31 -12.79 0.95
C SER A 94 -10.15 -12.92 2.21
N ARG A 95 -11.26 -13.66 2.10
CA ARG A 95 -12.02 -14.07 3.28
C ARG A 95 -11.22 -15.15 4.00
N ILE A 96 -10.87 -14.89 5.25
CA ILE A 96 -10.27 -15.86 6.15
C ILE A 96 -11.37 -16.31 7.10
N PRO A 97 -11.56 -17.62 7.28
CA PRO A 97 -12.56 -18.11 8.21
C PRO A 97 -12.21 -17.70 9.65
N PRO A 98 -13.21 -17.36 10.50
CA PRO A 98 -12.96 -16.83 11.84
C PRO A 98 -12.03 -17.67 12.72
N TRP A 99 -12.05 -19.00 12.57
CA TRP A 99 -11.25 -19.94 13.36
C TRP A 99 -9.77 -20.03 12.94
N LYS A 100 -9.37 -19.47 11.80
CA LYS A 100 -7.96 -19.38 11.38
C LYS A 100 -7.31 -18.04 11.74
N VAL A 101 -8.10 -17.11 12.26
CA VAL A 101 -7.61 -15.77 12.55
C VAL A 101 -6.76 -15.77 13.80
N LYS A 102 -5.58 -15.15 13.72
CA LYS A 102 -4.65 -15.00 14.83
C LYS A 102 -4.50 -13.55 15.24
N ARG A 103 -4.41 -13.30 16.55
CA ARG A 103 -4.04 -11.99 17.12
C ARG A 103 -2.56 -12.03 17.48
N VAL A 104 -1.79 -11.05 17.02
CA VAL A 104 -0.42 -10.85 17.47
C VAL A 104 -0.37 -9.64 18.37
N LYS A 105 -0.06 -9.87 19.65
CA LYS A 105 0.18 -8.79 20.61
C LYS A 105 1.61 -8.27 20.43
N TRP A 106 1.82 -7.03 20.84
CA TRP A 106 3.14 -6.42 20.92
C TRP A 106 3.21 -5.58 22.19
N GLN A 107 4.42 -5.34 22.69
CA GLN A 107 4.67 -4.59 23.92
C GLN A 107 5.70 -3.49 23.71
N PHE A 108 5.91 -2.65 24.72
CA PHE A 108 6.96 -1.64 24.68
C PHE A 108 8.33 -2.31 24.86
N TYR A 109 9.30 -1.98 24.01
CA TYR A 109 10.66 -2.44 24.16
C TYR A 109 11.35 -1.73 25.33
N VAL A 110 11.73 -2.48 26.35
CA VAL A 110 12.63 -1.99 27.40
C VAL A 110 14.05 -2.31 26.96
N TYR A 111 14.83 -1.27 26.68
CA TYR A 111 16.20 -1.41 26.19
C TYR A 111 17.05 -2.21 27.17
N SER A 112 17.40 -3.44 26.80
CA SER A 112 18.28 -4.30 27.60
C SER A 112 19.48 -4.82 26.82
N MET A 113 19.36 -4.98 25.49
CA MET A 113 20.39 -5.58 24.64
C MET A 113 20.91 -6.93 25.19
N LYS A 114 20.04 -7.72 25.83
CA LYS A 114 20.34 -9.06 26.36
C LYS A 114 19.53 -10.11 25.61
N GLY A 115 20.14 -11.22 25.23
CA GLY A 115 19.52 -12.25 24.42
C GLY A 115 19.39 -11.84 22.95
N ASN A 116 18.38 -12.38 22.29
CA ASN A 116 18.20 -12.27 20.84
C ASN A 116 17.35 -11.05 20.46
N ASP A 117 18.00 -9.96 20.04
CA ASP A 117 17.33 -8.74 19.61
C ASP A 117 17.47 -8.54 18.10
N ILE A 118 16.35 -8.38 17.40
CA ILE A 118 16.35 -8.07 15.97
C ILE A 118 15.69 -6.71 15.77
N PHE A 119 16.47 -5.70 15.43
CA PHE A 119 15.97 -4.38 15.06
C PHE A 119 15.59 -4.36 13.58
N THR A 120 14.49 -3.68 13.26
CA THR A 120 13.93 -3.61 11.92
C THR A 120 13.70 -2.16 11.49
N ASP A 121 13.83 -1.89 10.19
CA ASP A 121 13.46 -0.59 9.60
C ASP A 121 13.07 -0.70 8.13
N GLY A 122 12.19 0.21 7.69
CA GLY A 122 11.87 0.43 6.29
C GLY A 122 12.12 1.87 5.88
N SER A 123 12.88 2.10 4.81
CA SER A 123 13.21 3.43 4.31
C SER A 123 12.68 3.65 2.90
N LYS A 124 12.35 4.90 2.58
CA LYS A 124 11.99 5.34 1.22
C LYS A 124 12.70 6.65 0.88
N ILE A 125 13.44 6.67 -0.23
CA ILE A 125 14.15 7.82 -0.78
C ILE A 125 13.89 7.84 -2.29
N ASP A 126 13.40 8.94 -2.86
CA ASP A 126 13.19 9.13 -4.30
C ASP A 126 12.47 7.96 -5.01
N GLU A 127 11.33 7.54 -4.46
CA GLU A 127 10.54 6.36 -4.88
C GLU A 127 11.23 4.99 -4.70
N LYS A 128 12.53 4.96 -4.39
CA LYS A 128 13.26 3.76 -4.02
C LYS A 128 12.99 3.40 -2.56
N VAL A 129 12.75 2.12 -2.31
CA VAL A 129 12.31 1.58 -1.01
C VAL A 129 13.23 0.44 -0.59
N GLY A 130 13.79 0.59 0.61
CA GLY A 130 14.71 -0.35 1.23
C GLY A 130 14.14 -0.89 2.53
N VAL A 131 14.55 -2.11 2.88
CA VAL A 131 14.15 -2.83 4.08
C VAL A 131 15.40 -3.43 4.69
N ALA A 132 15.55 -3.35 6.00
CA ALA A 132 16.64 -4.02 6.68
C ALA A 132 16.23 -4.57 8.04
N PHE A 133 17.02 -5.54 8.50
CA PHE A 133 17.06 -5.91 9.91
C PHE A 133 18.52 -6.10 10.36
N VAL A 134 18.72 -6.00 11.66
CA VAL A 134 20.01 -6.24 12.33
C VAL A 134 19.76 -7.12 13.54
N TYR A 135 20.47 -8.24 13.60
CA TYR A 135 20.42 -9.18 14.70
C TYR A 135 21.60 -8.93 15.66
N PHE A 136 21.25 -8.74 16.92
CA PHE A 136 22.15 -8.63 18.05
C PHE A 136 21.98 -9.83 18.99
N LEU A 137 23.10 -10.37 19.45
CA LEU A 137 23.15 -11.31 20.58
C LEU A 137 23.92 -10.64 21.71
N ASP A 138 23.26 -10.44 22.84
CA ASP A 138 23.85 -9.82 24.03
C ASP A 138 24.56 -8.48 23.73
N GLY A 139 23.95 -7.68 22.85
CA GLY A 139 24.42 -6.34 22.48
C GLY A 139 25.53 -6.32 21.43
N VAL A 140 25.97 -7.48 20.93
CA VAL A 140 26.92 -7.59 19.83
C VAL A 140 26.17 -7.82 18.52
N GLU A 141 26.44 -7.01 17.49
CA GLU A 141 25.89 -7.21 16.14
C GLU A 141 26.46 -8.51 15.55
N ILE A 142 25.58 -9.46 15.21
CA ILE A 142 25.97 -10.78 14.69
C ILE A 142 25.77 -10.86 13.19
N GLU A 143 24.60 -10.45 12.70
CA GLU A 143 24.26 -10.51 11.28
C GLU A 143 23.26 -9.38 10.94
N ASN A 144 23.32 -8.87 9.71
CA ASN A 144 22.33 -7.97 9.17
C ASN A 144 21.97 -8.37 7.74
N ARG A 145 20.77 -8.02 7.29
CA ARG A 145 20.36 -8.21 5.89
C ARG A 145 19.60 -7.00 5.39
N GLN A 146 19.81 -6.72 4.11
CA GLN A 146 19.19 -5.64 3.37
C GLN A 146 18.39 -6.21 2.20
N PHE A 147 17.25 -5.60 1.92
CA PHE A 147 16.39 -5.97 0.80
C PHE A 147 15.83 -4.72 0.11
N ARG A 148 15.72 -4.80 -1.21
CA ARG A 148 15.13 -3.78 -2.05
C ARG A 148 13.72 -4.19 -2.47
N LEU A 149 12.74 -3.33 -2.18
CA LEU A 149 11.37 -3.47 -2.66
C LEU A 149 11.20 -2.87 -4.06
N SER A 150 10.10 -3.12 -4.76
CA SER A 150 9.83 -2.41 -6.01
C SER A 150 9.64 -0.91 -5.79
N ASP A 151 9.99 -0.12 -6.80
CA ASP A 151 9.81 1.33 -6.79
C ASP A 151 8.37 1.73 -6.52
N GLY A 152 8.23 2.79 -5.75
CA GLY A 152 6.95 3.36 -5.33
C GLY A 152 6.23 2.59 -4.22
N ALA A 153 6.75 1.45 -3.74
CA ALA A 153 6.20 0.80 -2.56
C ALA A 153 6.08 1.80 -1.38
N SER A 154 5.11 1.57 -0.49
CA SER A 154 4.88 2.50 0.61
C SER A 154 5.86 2.24 1.76
N VAL A 155 6.18 3.27 2.55
CA VAL A 155 6.94 3.11 3.80
C VAL A 155 6.25 2.08 4.71
N PHE A 156 4.91 2.11 4.79
CA PHE A 156 4.16 1.11 5.54
C PHE A 156 4.39 -0.33 5.05
N THR A 157 4.50 -0.54 3.74
CA THR A 157 4.86 -1.84 3.15
C THR A 157 6.28 -2.24 3.53
N ALA A 158 7.23 -1.31 3.50
CA ALA A 158 8.61 -1.54 3.92
C ALA A 158 8.70 -1.99 5.38
N GLU A 159 8.01 -1.30 6.28
CA GLU A 159 7.98 -1.63 7.71
C GLU A 159 7.39 -3.01 8.00
N ILE A 160 6.26 -3.35 7.35
CA ILE A 160 5.66 -4.69 7.48
C ILE A 160 6.60 -5.76 6.92
N MET A 161 7.28 -5.47 5.81
CA MET A 161 8.25 -6.38 5.23
C MET A 161 9.49 -6.56 6.10
N ALA A 162 9.95 -5.51 6.79
CA ALA A 162 11.05 -5.56 7.74
C ALA A 162 10.76 -6.57 8.88
N VAL A 163 9.55 -6.48 9.46
CA VAL A 163 9.08 -7.46 10.45
C VAL A 163 9.00 -8.86 9.85
N ARG A 164 8.49 -9.01 8.62
CA ARG A 164 8.38 -10.31 7.95
C ARG A 164 9.75 -10.97 7.75
N VAL A 165 10.73 -10.24 7.25
CA VAL A 165 12.07 -10.81 6.98
C VAL A 165 12.81 -11.13 8.27
N ALA A 166 12.61 -10.34 9.33
CA ALA A 166 13.13 -10.65 10.66
C ALA A 166 12.54 -11.94 11.23
N ILE A 167 11.22 -12.15 11.12
CA ILE A 167 10.56 -13.40 11.54
C ILE A 167 11.11 -14.59 10.75
N ALA A 168 11.22 -14.45 9.43
CA ALA A 168 11.75 -15.51 8.57
C ALA A 168 13.20 -15.88 8.96
N TYR A 169 14.03 -14.88 9.25
CA TYR A 169 15.39 -15.09 9.74
C TYR A 169 15.44 -15.82 11.08
N SER A 170 14.58 -15.44 12.04
CA SER A 170 14.50 -16.13 13.34
C SER A 170 14.21 -17.63 13.18
N HIS A 171 13.31 -17.98 12.26
CA HIS A 171 13.02 -19.39 11.95
C HIS A 171 14.17 -20.07 11.23
N GLU A 172 14.78 -19.41 10.23
CA GLU A 172 15.94 -19.93 9.49
C GLU A 172 17.09 -20.32 10.43
N LYS A 173 17.36 -19.49 11.44
CA LYS A 173 18.43 -19.70 12.42
C LYS A 173 17.99 -20.50 13.65
N ASN A 174 16.73 -20.96 13.72
CA ASN A 174 16.15 -21.65 14.87
C ASN A 174 16.37 -20.91 16.21
N LEU A 175 16.23 -19.58 16.20
CA LEU A 175 16.41 -18.78 17.41
C LEU A 175 15.23 -18.97 18.38
N SER A 176 15.53 -18.96 19.67
CA SER A 176 14.55 -18.97 20.76
C SER A 176 14.50 -17.60 21.45
N GLU A 177 13.35 -17.24 22.03
CA GLU A 177 13.19 -16.00 22.83
C GLU A 177 13.67 -14.73 22.09
N VAL A 178 13.26 -14.60 20.82
CA VAL A 178 13.62 -13.48 19.95
C VAL A 178 12.69 -12.30 20.17
N ARG A 179 13.27 -11.11 20.32
CA ARG A 179 12.55 -9.85 20.32
C ARG A 179 12.75 -9.14 19.00
N ILE A 180 11.68 -9.00 18.23
CA ILE A 180 11.68 -8.23 16.97
C ILE A 180 11.20 -6.82 17.29
N ILE A 181 12.08 -5.85 17.10
CA ILE A 181 11.93 -4.48 17.57
C ILE A 181 11.72 -3.57 16.36
N SER A 182 10.60 -2.85 16.35
CA SER A 182 10.23 -1.89 15.29
C SER A 182 9.76 -0.59 15.93
N ASP A 183 10.09 0.55 15.32
CA ASP A 183 9.51 1.84 15.70
C ASP A 183 8.21 2.16 14.94
N SER A 184 7.87 1.36 13.92
CA SER A 184 6.64 1.48 13.17
C SER A 184 5.44 0.96 13.95
N ARG A 185 4.89 1.85 14.78
CA ARG A 185 3.63 1.60 15.50
C ARG A 185 2.52 1.19 14.53
N SER A 186 2.49 1.78 13.32
CA SER A 186 1.53 1.40 12.29
C SER A 186 1.66 -0.06 11.86
N ALA A 187 2.88 -0.57 11.66
CA ALA A 187 3.11 -1.95 11.24
C ALA A 187 2.65 -2.94 12.33
N LEU A 188 3.03 -2.68 13.57
CA LEU A 188 2.63 -3.49 14.72
C LEU A 188 1.11 -3.43 14.98
N MET A 189 0.50 -2.26 14.82
CA MET A 189 -0.96 -2.11 14.92
C MET A 189 -1.71 -2.87 13.83
N ALA A 190 -1.13 -3.10 12.65
CA ALA A 190 -1.77 -3.90 11.60
C ALA A 190 -1.75 -5.41 11.94
N LEU A 191 -0.80 -5.86 12.75
CA LEU A 191 -0.66 -7.26 13.19
C LEU A 191 -1.59 -7.63 14.36
N ASN A 192 -2.19 -6.66 15.05
CA ASN A 192 -3.03 -6.89 16.23
C ASN A 192 -4.50 -7.30 15.91
N PRO A 193 -5.24 -6.66 14.98
CA PRO A 193 -6.66 -6.94 14.78
C PRO A 193 -6.97 -8.36 14.31
N LEU A 194 -8.11 -8.91 14.75
CA LEU A 194 -8.66 -10.15 14.19
C LEU A 194 -9.27 -9.92 12.78
N GLY A 195 -9.82 -8.74 12.52
CA GLY A 195 -10.53 -8.44 11.27
C GLY A 195 -9.64 -8.11 10.05
N GLU A 196 -8.34 -8.39 10.09
CA GLU A 196 -7.44 -8.09 8.97
C GLU A 196 -7.75 -9.00 7.77
N ARG A 197 -7.87 -8.42 6.57
CA ARG A 197 -8.24 -9.14 5.35
C ARG A 197 -7.07 -9.35 4.40
N ARG A 198 -6.01 -8.56 4.55
CA ARG A 198 -4.81 -8.65 3.69
C ARG A 198 -4.08 -9.95 3.95
N GLN A 199 -3.90 -10.76 2.91
CA GLN A 199 -3.29 -12.08 3.03
C GLN A 199 -1.87 -12.02 3.57
N MET A 200 -1.07 -11.07 3.10
CA MET A 200 0.32 -10.91 3.55
C MET A 200 0.41 -10.70 5.06
N ILE A 201 -0.43 -9.82 5.61
CA ILE A 201 -0.41 -9.52 7.04
C ILE A 201 -0.83 -10.75 7.85
N ASN A 202 -1.84 -11.50 7.39
CA ASN A 202 -2.25 -12.72 8.07
C ASN A 202 -1.21 -13.84 7.96
N ALA A 203 -0.51 -13.97 6.83
CA ALA A 203 0.62 -14.90 6.70
C ALA A 203 1.75 -14.55 7.71
N ILE A 204 2.06 -13.26 7.88
CA ILE A 204 3.03 -12.81 8.90
C ILE A 204 2.56 -13.20 10.30
N LYS A 205 1.27 -12.98 10.63
CA LYS A 205 0.72 -13.38 11.93
C LYS A 205 0.83 -14.88 12.17
N GLU A 206 0.53 -15.69 11.17
CA GLU A 206 0.66 -17.15 11.24
C GLU A 206 2.10 -17.55 11.57
N SER A 207 3.10 -16.89 10.96
CA SER A 207 4.53 -17.12 11.20
C SER A 207 5.04 -16.68 12.58
N VAL A 208 4.32 -15.87 13.36
CA VAL A 208 4.77 -15.48 14.72
C VAL A 208 4.51 -16.63 15.70
N ASN A 209 5.52 -17.38 16.12
CA ASN A 209 5.37 -18.46 17.11
C ASN A 209 5.61 -17.96 18.55
N ASN A 210 5.59 -18.87 19.53
CA ASN A 210 5.79 -18.53 20.95
C ASN A 210 7.22 -18.07 21.29
N ASN A 211 8.18 -18.27 20.38
CA ASN A 211 9.56 -17.83 20.55
C ASN A 211 9.79 -16.40 20.07
N ILE A 212 8.78 -15.75 19.48
CA ILE A 212 8.91 -14.42 18.88
C ILE A 212 8.01 -13.45 19.63
N GLU A 213 8.65 -12.45 20.21
CA GLU A 213 8.00 -11.29 20.80
C GLU A 213 8.14 -10.09 19.87
N LEU A 214 7.03 -9.41 19.59
CA LEU A 214 7.06 -8.15 18.85
C LEU A 214 7.09 -6.97 19.83
N CYS A 215 8.07 -6.10 19.65
CA CYS A 215 8.32 -4.96 20.52
C CYS A 215 8.25 -3.66 19.73
N TRP A 216 7.53 -2.69 20.28
CA TRP A 216 7.50 -1.33 19.79
C TRP A 216 8.52 -0.48 20.52
N VAL A 217 9.28 0.32 19.79
CA VAL A 217 10.20 1.31 20.35
C VAL A 217 9.92 2.71 19.82
N ARG A 218 10.30 3.73 20.59
CA ARG A 218 10.24 5.12 20.10
C ARG A 218 11.39 5.36 19.13
N ALA A 219 11.07 5.97 18.00
CA ALA A 219 12.08 6.46 17.06
C ALA A 219 13.00 7.50 17.72
N HIS A 220 14.25 7.57 17.27
CA HIS A 220 15.22 8.64 17.59
C HIS A 220 15.56 8.82 19.08
N GLN A 221 15.59 7.74 19.86
CA GLN A 221 16.02 7.76 21.26
C GLN A 221 17.44 7.23 21.49
N GLY A 222 18.34 7.37 20.50
CA GLY A 222 19.76 7.00 20.66
C GLY A 222 20.00 5.50 20.81
N GLN A 223 19.09 4.65 20.31
CA GLN A 223 19.26 3.20 20.39
C GLN A 223 20.09 2.73 19.21
N PHE A 224 21.32 2.30 19.51
CA PHE A 224 22.32 1.92 18.51
C PHE A 224 21.78 0.92 17.46
N GLY A 225 21.14 -0.17 17.91
CA GLY A 225 20.59 -1.18 17.00
C GLY A 225 19.49 -0.63 16.07
N LYS A 226 18.72 0.36 16.54
CA LYS A 226 17.68 0.99 15.73
C LYS A 226 18.27 1.92 14.67
N GLU A 227 19.25 2.73 15.06
CA GLU A 227 19.97 3.62 14.13
C GLU A 227 20.67 2.81 13.04
N ARG A 228 21.28 1.69 13.43
CA ARG A 228 21.92 0.76 12.50
C ARG A 228 20.94 0.15 11.51
N ALA A 229 19.78 -0.33 11.97
CA ALA A 229 18.74 -0.83 11.06
C ALA A 229 18.26 0.26 10.07
N ALA A 230 18.14 1.50 10.54
CA ALA A 230 17.72 2.62 9.68
C ALA A 230 18.76 3.04 8.66
N GLU A 231 20.05 3.00 9.02
CA GLU A 231 21.16 3.19 8.09
C GLU A 231 21.11 2.14 6.98
N LEU A 232 21.04 0.86 7.33
CA LEU A 232 21.01 -0.24 6.37
C LEU A 232 19.76 -0.21 5.49
N ALA A 233 18.60 0.19 6.01
CA ALA A 233 17.40 0.35 5.21
C ALA A 233 17.55 1.50 4.19
N LYS A 234 18.25 2.58 4.55
CA LYS A 234 18.59 3.66 3.59
C LYS A 234 19.59 3.18 2.55
N GLU A 235 20.66 2.49 2.93
CA GLU A 235 21.61 1.89 1.98
C GLU A 235 20.90 0.95 1.00
N ALA A 236 19.97 0.15 1.50
CA ALA A 236 19.18 -0.76 0.68
C ALA A 236 18.40 -0.04 -0.41
N THR A 237 18.01 1.24 -0.25
CA THR A 237 17.33 2.01 -1.31
C THR A 237 18.23 2.25 -2.53
N ALA A 238 19.55 2.32 -2.34
CA ALA A 238 20.52 2.59 -3.39
C ALA A 238 20.83 1.36 -4.26
N ARG A 239 20.42 0.14 -3.83
CA ARG A 239 20.62 -1.08 -4.61
C ARG A 239 19.81 -1.06 -5.90
N ASP A 240 20.44 -1.50 -6.99
CA ASP A 240 19.83 -1.57 -8.32
C ASP A 240 18.87 -2.76 -8.49
N THR A 241 19.17 -3.87 -7.83
CA THR A 241 18.37 -5.09 -7.91
C THR A 241 17.21 -5.06 -6.93
N THR A 242 15.99 -5.30 -7.42
CA THR A 242 14.80 -5.47 -6.58
C THR A 242 14.67 -6.93 -6.11
N ASP A 243 14.74 -7.16 -4.80
CA ASP A 243 14.56 -8.48 -4.19
C ASP A 243 13.08 -8.88 -4.12
N TYR A 244 12.20 -7.93 -3.77
CA TYR A 244 10.76 -8.16 -3.66
C TYR A 244 9.98 -7.25 -4.60
N LYS A 245 9.44 -7.84 -5.67
CA LYS A 245 8.65 -7.12 -6.66
C LYS A 245 7.19 -7.03 -6.19
N PHE A 246 6.70 -5.81 -5.96
CA PHE A 246 5.29 -5.57 -5.63
C PHE A 246 4.53 -5.00 -6.82
N ASN A 247 3.27 -5.38 -6.94
CA ASN A 247 2.29 -4.61 -7.69
C ASN A 247 2.14 -3.22 -7.05
N LYS A 248 1.79 -2.23 -7.87
CA LYS A 248 1.36 -0.93 -7.35
C LYS A 248 0.31 -1.14 -6.25
N SER A 249 0.35 -0.34 -5.21
CA SER A 249 -0.73 -0.30 -4.21
C SER A 249 -1.99 0.34 -4.78
N CYS A 250 -3.12 0.14 -4.12
CA CYS A 250 -4.38 0.84 -4.40
C CYS A 250 -4.24 2.35 -4.21
N VAL A 251 -3.40 2.79 -3.26
CA VAL A 251 -3.12 4.21 -3.03
C VAL A 251 -2.34 4.80 -4.20
N GLN A 252 -1.32 4.11 -4.70
CA GLN A 252 -0.56 4.53 -5.87
C GLN A 252 -1.46 4.66 -7.10
N LEU A 253 -2.34 3.70 -7.37
CA LEU A 253 -3.29 3.85 -8.50
C LEU A 253 -4.19 5.06 -8.34
N LYS A 254 -4.74 5.28 -7.15
CA LYS A 254 -5.61 6.43 -6.90
C LYS A 254 -4.86 7.73 -7.13
N ASN A 255 -3.58 7.80 -6.77
CA ASN A 255 -2.75 8.97 -7.01
C ASN A 255 -2.40 9.13 -8.50
N ASP A 256 -2.05 8.05 -9.20
CA ASP A 256 -1.79 8.07 -10.65
C ASP A 256 -3.03 8.53 -11.41
N VAL A 257 -4.20 8.01 -11.04
CA VAL A 257 -5.49 8.40 -11.59
C VAL A 257 -5.79 9.87 -11.34
N LYS A 258 -5.59 10.36 -10.10
CA LYS A 258 -5.77 11.79 -9.80
C LYS A 258 -4.86 12.67 -10.67
N LYS A 259 -3.58 12.30 -10.83
CA LYS A 259 -2.65 13.02 -11.71
C LYS A 259 -3.14 13.01 -13.16
N GLN A 260 -3.58 11.87 -13.67
CA GLN A 260 -4.10 11.79 -15.04
C GLN A 260 -5.41 12.57 -15.23
N ILE A 261 -6.29 12.61 -14.22
CA ILE A 261 -7.48 13.46 -14.25
C ILE A 261 -7.07 14.92 -14.39
N LEU A 262 -6.10 15.38 -13.60
CA LEU A 262 -5.61 16.76 -13.63
C LEU A 262 -4.90 17.11 -14.95
N ILE A 263 -4.20 16.17 -15.58
CA ILE A 263 -3.55 16.41 -16.88
C ILE A 263 -4.58 16.49 -18.01
N LYS A 264 -5.66 15.71 -17.92
CA LYS A 264 -6.72 15.70 -18.95
C LYS A 264 -7.75 16.81 -18.77
N TRP A 265 -7.84 17.39 -17.58
CA TRP A 265 -8.75 18.47 -17.24
C TRP A 265 -8.10 19.81 -17.55
#